data_AF-A0A3B9IIA2-F1
#
_entry.id   AF-A0A3B9IIA2-F1
#
_cell.length_a   1.000
_cell.length_b   1.000
_cell.length_c   1.000
_cell.angle_alpha   90.00
_cell.angle_beta   90.00
_cell.angle_gamma   90.00
#
_symmetry.space_group_name_H-M   'P 1'
#
loop_
_entity.id
_entity.type
_entity.pdbx_description
1 polymer ?
#
loop_
_entity_poly.entity_id
_entity_poly.type
_entity_poly.pdbx_seq_one_letter_code
_entity_poly.pdbx_strand_id
1 'polypeptide(L)'
;IRAFMAAAPFRGRVPVFAGDDVTDEDGFAMVNAMGGHSIRVGPQIGAGHGAPPASAARWTVPDAPGFRRWLAGLAVMDEPAGEGAGGPGT
;
A
#
# COMPACT_ATOMS: atom_id res chain seq x y z
N ILE A 1 0.06 5.26 12.39
CA ILE A 1 -0.99 5.12 11.35
C ILE A 1 -2.30 5.82 11.72
N ARG A 2 -2.97 5.45 12.83
CA ARG A 2 -4.21 6.13 13.29
C ARG A 2 -4.12 7.66 13.34
N ALA A 3 -3.02 8.20 13.89
CA ALA A 3 -2.81 9.65 13.96
C ALA A 3 -2.79 10.33 12.58
N PHE A 4 -2.13 9.71 11.57
CA PHE A 4 -2.15 10.21 10.20
C PHE A 4 -3.56 10.18 9.63
N MET A 5 -4.28 9.05 9.77
CA MET A 5 -5.65 8.90 9.25
C MET A 5 -6.67 9.86 9.88
N ALA A 6 -6.34 10.48 11.02
CA ALA A 6 -7.17 11.51 11.65
C ALA A 6 -6.94 12.92 11.08
N ALA A 7 -5.88 13.14 10.31
CA ALA A 7 -5.45 14.45 9.82
C ALA A 7 -5.46 14.55 8.29
N ALA A 8 -5.67 15.76 7.76
CA ALA A 8 -5.41 16.02 6.34
C ALA A 8 -3.92 15.79 6.02
N PRO A 9 -3.56 15.29 4.82
CA PRO A 9 -4.43 14.94 3.70
C PRO A 9 -5.01 13.51 3.75
N PHE A 10 -4.76 12.74 4.81
CA PHE A 10 -5.09 11.31 4.89
C PHE A 10 -6.51 11.03 5.39
N ARG A 11 -7.12 11.98 6.11
CA ARG A 11 -8.48 11.84 6.66
C ARG A 11 -9.49 11.49 5.56
N GLY A 12 -10.24 10.41 5.79
CA GLY A 12 -11.25 9.90 4.86
C GLY A 12 -10.72 8.99 3.75
N ARG A 13 -9.40 8.80 3.64
CA ARG A 13 -8.81 7.87 2.66
C ARG A 13 -8.78 6.43 3.20
N VAL A 14 -8.59 5.46 2.30
CA VAL A 14 -8.30 4.07 2.66
C VAL A 14 -6.78 3.94 2.89
N PRO A 15 -6.33 3.44 4.06
CA PRO A 15 -4.90 3.30 4.32
C PRO A 15 -4.29 2.16 3.51
N VAL A 16 -3.14 2.42 2.88
CA VAL A 16 -2.26 1.41 2.30
C VAL A 16 -0.93 1.47 3.05
N PHE A 17 -0.44 0.34 3.54
CA PHE A 17 0.82 0.24 4.27
C PHE A 17 1.63 -0.94 3.76
N ALA A 18 2.91 -0.73 3.49
CA ALA A 18 3.82 -1.74 2.99
C ALA A 18 5.10 -1.77 3.83
N GLY A 19 5.57 -2.97 4.13
CA GLY A 19 6.72 -3.22 5.01
C GLY A 19 7.32 -4.61 4.80
N ASP A 20 8.53 -4.86 5.29
CA ASP A 20 9.30 -6.09 5.04
C ASP A 20 9.71 -6.84 6.31
N ASP A 21 9.67 -6.20 7.48
CA ASP A 21 10.19 -6.77 8.72
C ASP A 21 9.11 -7.11 9.77
N VAL A 22 9.55 -7.58 10.95
CA VAL A 22 8.64 -7.96 12.05
C VAL A 22 8.01 -6.72 12.72
N THR A 23 8.66 -5.56 12.65
CA THR A 23 8.14 -4.33 13.25
C THR A 23 6.93 -3.79 12.50
N ASP A 24 6.82 -4.12 11.21
CA ASP A 24 5.70 -3.74 10.35
C ASP A 24 4.39 -4.48 10.67
N GLU A 25 4.45 -5.59 11.41
CA GLU A 25 3.31 -6.47 11.69
C GLU A 25 2.19 -5.76 12.47
N ASP A 26 2.55 -4.94 13.45
CA ASP A 26 1.58 -4.10 14.18
C ASP A 26 0.94 -3.06 13.26
N GLY A 27 1.70 -2.56 12.28
CA GLY A 27 1.22 -1.67 11.22
C GLY A 27 0.19 -2.36 10.32
N PHE A 28 0.49 -3.58 9.88
CA PHE A 28 -0.42 -4.40 9.08
C PHE A 28 -1.74 -4.67 9.81
N ALA A 29 -1.66 -5.13 11.07
CA ALA A 29 -2.84 -5.41 11.88
C ALA A 29 -3.72 -4.16 12.03
N MET A 30 -3.10 -2.99 12.23
CA MET A 30 -3.85 -1.75 12.36
C MET A 30 -4.54 -1.33 11.06
N VAL A 31 -3.83 -1.39 9.93
CA VAL A 31 -4.41 -1.08 8.63
C VAL A 31 -5.54 -2.04 8.28
N ASN A 32 -5.38 -3.32 8.60
CA ASN A 32 -6.42 -4.33 8.41
C ASN A 32 -7.68 -4.03 9.22
N ALA A 33 -7.53 -3.59 10.47
CA ALA A 33 -8.64 -3.20 11.34
C ALA A 33 -9.36 -1.93 10.85
N MET A 34 -8.68 -1.08 10.09
CA MET A 34 -9.27 0.10 9.43
C MET A 34 -9.84 -0.20 8.04
N GLY A 35 -9.90 -1.48 7.63
CA GLY A 35 -10.40 -1.89 6.32
C GLY A 35 -9.46 -1.55 5.15
N GLY A 36 -8.19 -1.25 5.42
CA GLY A 36 -7.20 -0.91 4.41
C GLY A 36 -6.42 -2.09 3.85
N HIS A 37 -5.35 -1.78 3.12
CA HIS A 37 -4.48 -2.76 2.46
C HIS A 37 -3.08 -2.79 3.08
N SER A 38 -2.71 -3.94 3.63
CA SER A 38 -1.37 -4.24 4.14
C SER A 38 -0.61 -5.12 3.15
N ILE A 39 0.63 -4.73 2.83
CA ILE A 39 1.44 -5.40 1.81
C ILE A 39 2.80 -5.77 2.41
N ARG A 40 3.09 -7.06 2.48
CA ARG A 40 4.41 -7.55 2.81
C ARG A 40 5.33 -7.47 1.59
N VAL A 41 6.50 -6.88 1.75
CA VAL A 41 7.55 -6.83 0.72
C VAL A 41 8.64 -7.83 1.08
N GLY A 42 8.97 -8.71 0.14
CA GLY A 42 9.96 -9.76 0.40
C GLY A 42 9.33 -11.08 0.82
N PRO A 43 10.15 -12.14 0.95
CA PRO A 43 9.68 -13.45 1.36
C PRO A 43 8.99 -13.39 2.72
N GLN A 44 8.07 -14.32 2.98
CA GLN A 44 7.51 -14.49 4.32
C GLN A 44 8.64 -14.69 5.32
N ILE A 45 8.69 -13.92 6.42
CA ILE A 45 9.63 -14.25 7.49
C ILE A 45 9.20 -15.62 8.02
N GLY A 46 10.14 -16.56 8.06
CA GLY A 46 9.94 -17.77 8.85
C GLY A 46 9.49 -19.05 8.13
N ALA A 47 10.05 -19.36 6.96
CA ALA A 47 9.95 -20.72 6.41
C ALA A 47 10.86 -21.76 7.12
N GLY A 48 11.02 -21.68 8.45
CA GLY A 48 11.94 -22.53 9.24
C GLY A 48 11.61 -22.59 10.74
N HIS A 49 12.26 -23.48 11.50
CA HIS A 49 12.03 -23.58 12.95
C HIS A 49 12.57 -22.34 13.69
N GLY A 50 11.74 -21.72 14.55
CA GLY A 50 12.04 -20.44 15.21
C GLY A 50 11.63 -19.19 14.41
N ALA A 51 10.98 -19.40 13.26
CA ALA A 51 10.29 -18.40 12.48
C ALA A 51 9.30 -17.55 13.29
N PRO A 52 9.30 -16.21 13.14
CA PRO A 52 8.16 -15.40 13.57
C PRO A 52 6.88 -15.82 12.83
N PRO A 53 5.70 -15.53 13.41
CA PRO A 53 4.42 -15.99 12.90
C PRO A 53 4.14 -15.53 11.46
N ALA A 54 3.20 -16.21 10.80
CA ALA A 54 2.68 -15.81 9.50
C ALA A 54 2.30 -14.32 9.53
N SER A 55 2.74 -13.58 8.50
CA SER A 55 2.53 -12.14 8.43
C SER A 55 1.04 -11.80 8.48
N ALA A 56 0.70 -10.72 9.20
CA ALA A 56 -0.62 -10.12 9.22
C ALA A 56 -0.94 -9.38 7.90
N ALA A 57 0.03 -9.20 7.01
CA ALA A 57 -0.22 -8.58 5.71
C ALA A 57 -1.27 -9.37 4.89
N ARG A 58 -2.20 -8.65 4.24
CA ARG A 58 -3.21 -9.26 3.35
C ARG A 58 -2.63 -9.65 1.99
N TRP A 59 -1.60 -8.94 1.56
CA TRP A 59 -0.93 -9.13 0.28
C TRP A 59 0.56 -9.34 0.48
N THR A 60 1.21 -10.03 -0.44
CA THR A 60 2.66 -10.18 -0.45
C THR A 60 3.19 -9.90 -1.85
N VAL A 61 4.29 -9.17 -1.94
CA VAL A 61 5.07 -8.99 -3.16
C VAL A 61 6.46 -9.60 -2.96
N PRO A 62 7.04 -10.27 -3.98
CA PRO A 62 8.24 -11.09 -3.79
C PRO A 62 9.47 -10.30 -3.34
N ASP A 63 9.60 -9.06 -3.80
CA ASP A 63 10.78 -8.23 -3.57
C ASP A 63 10.48 -6.73 -3.73
N ALA A 64 11.39 -5.89 -3.23
CA ALA A 64 11.27 -4.44 -3.29
C ALA A 64 11.34 -3.88 -4.73
N PRO A 65 12.19 -4.39 -5.66
CA PRO A 65 12.15 -3.97 -7.06
C PRO A 65 10.80 -4.15 -7.73
N GLY A 66 10.15 -5.30 -7.54
CA GLY A 66 8.82 -5.60 -8.05
C GLY A 66 7.76 -4.66 -7.48
N PHE A 67 7.81 -4.41 -6.16
CA PHE A 67 6.93 -3.44 -5.50
C PHE A 67 7.05 -2.03 -6.10
N ARG A 68 8.28 -1.55 -6.32
CA ARG A 68 8.54 -0.22 -6.92
C ARG A 68 8.04 -0.13 -8.35
N ARG A 69 8.20 -1.18 -9.16
CA ARG A 69 7.66 -1.23 -10.53
C ARG A 69 6.14 -1.15 -10.53
N TRP A 70 5.49 -1.86 -9.61
CA TRP A 70 4.04 -1.78 -9.44
C TRP A 70 3.57 -0.36 -9.08
N LEU A 71 4.23 0.29 -8.10
CA LEU A 71 3.92 1.68 -7.73
C LEU A 71 4.12 2.65 -8.90
N ALA A 72 5.20 2.49 -9.68
CA ALA A 72 5.44 3.30 -10.86
C ALA A 72 4.34 3.13 -11.91
N GLY A 73 3.83 1.92 -12.09
CA GLY A 73 2.69 1.65 -12.97
C GLY A 73 1.41 2.37 -12.54
N LEU A 74 1.14 2.47 -11.24
CA LEU A 74 -0.01 3.23 -10.72
C LEU A 74 0.14 4.73 -10.95
N ALA A 75 1.34 5.28 -10.74
CA ALA A 75 1.60 6.71 -10.90
C ALA A 75 1.40 7.17 -12.35
N VAL A 76 1.72 6.31 -13.33
CA VAL A 76 1.48 6.60 -14.76
C VAL A 76 0.00 6.59 -15.13
N MET A 77 -0.85 5.89 -14.35
CA MET A 77 -2.31 5.88 -14.57
C MET A 77 -3.02 7.11 -13.99
N ASP A 78 -2.35 7.94 -13.19
CA ASP A 78 -2.91 9.14 -12.55
C ASP A 78 -2.72 10.41 -13.40
N GLU A 79 -2.12 10.31 -14.59
CA GLU A 79 -2.08 11.43 -15.54
C GLU A 79 -3.51 11.75 -16.00
N PRO A 80 -4.00 12.99 -15.80
CA PRO A 80 -5.37 13.33 -16.16
C PRO A 80 -5.57 13.15 -17.66
N ALA A 81 -6.66 12.48 -18.05
CA ALA A 81 -7.17 12.52 -19.41
C ALA A 81 -7.22 13.98 -19.86
N GLY A 82 -6.49 14.28 -20.93
CA GLY A 82 -6.25 15.65 -21.40
C GLY A 82 -7.52 16.48 -21.42
N GLU A 83 -7.37 17.74 -21.03
CA GLU A 83 -8.39 18.77 -21.18
C GLU A 83 -8.81 18.80 -22.66
N GLY A 84 -9.94 18.15 -22.93
CA GLY A 84 -10.58 18.17 -24.22
C GLY A 84 -10.95 19.61 -24.50
N ALA A 85 -10.20 20.24 -25.41
CA ALA A 85 -10.62 21.43 -26.11
C ALA A 85 -11.89 21.10 -26.90
N GLY A 86 -13.03 21.13 -26.21
CA GLY A 86 -14.35 21.21 -26.82
C GLY A 86 -14.57 22.65 -27.27
N GLY A 87 -14.45 22.91 -28.57
CA GLY A 87 -15.27 23.95 -29.22
C GLY A 87 -16.75 23.50 -29.26
N PRO A 88 -17.68 24.16 -30.01
CA PRO A 88 -17.57 25.37 -30.84
C PRO A 88 -18.73 26.40 -30.66
N GLY A 89 -18.72 27.50 -31.42
CA GLY A 89 -19.87 28.40 -31.69
C GLY A 89 -19.86 29.70 -30.87
N THR A 90 -20.03 30.91 -31.41
CA THR A 90 -20.53 31.41 -32.71
C THR A 90 -19.76 32.64 -33.14
#